data_AF-A0A2N1J0Q0-F1
#
_entry.id   AF-A0A2N1J0Q0-F1
#
_cell.length_a   1.000
_cell.length_b   1.000
_cell.length_c   1.000
_cell.angle_alpha   90.00
_cell.angle_beta   90.00
_cell.angle_gamma   90.00
#
_symmetry.space_group_name_H-M   'P 1'
#
loop_
_entity.id
_entity.type
_entity.pdbx_description
1 polymer ?
#
loop_
_entity_poly.entity_id
_entity_poly.type
_entity_poly.pdbx_seq_one_letter_code
_entity_poly.pdbx_strand_id
1 'polypeptide(L)'
;MNYQTILEEIYEQIQPELQIGKVANYIPALKEVNADDFAMSIHLLDGTSYNIGSYNKKFSIQSISKVFTFSMALEIYSKKLYKRVWHEPSGNPFNSLVQLEYEKGIPRNPFINAGAIVTTDTLLSHYKTEDKTFEAINNFINRLCKEKIDFDEKIYNSELKHGFRNQALASLMKSFNNIKNPINKTLNIYFKHCSLMMSCEQLATSMLYLANHGIDPKTKEIYLNSSRAKRVNSLMLTCGHYDASGDFAFHVGLPGKSGVGGGIVAIVPKKMAICVYSPRLNSKGNSHAGTKALELFTSKTKLSIF
;
A
#
# COMPACT_ATOMS: atom_id res chain seq x y z
N MET A 1 -17.87 -10.89 -18.82
CA MET A 1 -17.96 -11.34 -17.42
C MET A 1 -18.73 -10.28 -16.67
N ASN A 2 -19.78 -10.65 -15.94
CA ASN A 2 -20.58 -9.68 -15.20
C ASN A 2 -19.94 -9.44 -13.82
N TYR A 3 -19.00 -8.49 -13.75
CA TYR A 3 -18.29 -8.19 -12.50
C TYR A 3 -19.21 -7.62 -11.42
N GLN A 4 -20.28 -6.90 -11.80
CA GLN A 4 -21.23 -6.34 -10.82
C GLN A 4 -21.92 -7.45 -10.03
N THR A 5 -22.49 -8.44 -10.73
CA THR A 5 -23.11 -9.60 -10.07
C THR A 5 -22.12 -10.38 -9.21
N ILE A 6 -20.86 -10.52 -9.65
CA ILE A 6 -19.82 -11.16 -8.84
C ILE A 6 -19.55 -10.38 -7.55
N LEU A 7 -19.50 -9.04 -7.60
CA LEU A 7 -19.33 -8.21 -6.41
C LEU A 7 -20.50 -8.33 -5.43
N GLU A 8 -21.73 -8.38 -5.95
CA GLU A 8 -22.94 -8.58 -5.15
C GLU A 8 -22.91 -9.94 -4.43
N GLU A 9 -22.62 -11.02 -5.16
CA GLU A 9 -22.48 -12.36 -4.58
C GLU A 9 -21.35 -12.43 -3.54
N ILE A 10 -20.22 -11.77 -3.78
CA ILE A 10 -19.12 -11.69 -2.80
C ILE A 10 -19.59 -10.95 -1.56
N TYR A 11 -20.27 -9.81 -1.73
CA TYR A 11 -20.75 -8.99 -0.63
C TYR A 11 -21.74 -9.74 0.28
N GLU A 12 -22.61 -10.57 -0.31
CA GLU A 12 -23.50 -11.47 0.44
C GLU A 12 -22.70 -12.55 1.20
N GLN A 13 -21.74 -13.20 0.54
CA GLN A 13 -20.98 -14.30 1.14
C GLN A 13 -20.05 -13.85 2.27
N ILE A 14 -19.54 -12.62 2.24
CA ILE A 14 -18.63 -12.10 3.26
C ILE A 14 -19.34 -11.51 4.49
N GLN A 15 -20.68 -11.44 4.52
CA GLN A 15 -21.42 -10.88 5.67
C GLN A 15 -21.00 -11.51 7.02
N PRO A 16 -20.84 -12.84 7.15
CA PRO A 16 -20.38 -13.45 8.40
C PRO A 16 -18.93 -13.06 8.78
N GLU A 17 -18.12 -12.71 7.79
CA GLU A 17 -16.70 -12.39 7.94
C GLU A 17 -16.46 -10.96 8.45
N LEU A 18 -17.43 -10.05 8.25
CA LEU A 18 -17.32 -8.63 8.62
C LEU A 18 -17.10 -8.39 10.11
N GLN A 19 -17.52 -9.33 10.95
CA GLN A 19 -17.42 -9.24 12.42
C GLN A 19 -16.11 -9.85 12.97
N ILE A 20 -15.28 -10.46 12.13
CA ILE A 20 -14.05 -11.12 12.55
C ILE A 20 -12.88 -10.15 12.53
N GLY A 21 -12.06 -10.19 13.58
CA GLY A 21 -10.87 -9.35 13.73
C GLY A 21 -11.12 -8.10 14.56
N LYS A 22 -10.17 -7.15 14.52
CA LYS A 22 -10.21 -5.92 15.32
C LYS A 22 -9.75 -4.72 14.51
N VAL A 23 -10.38 -3.56 14.73
CA VAL A 23 -9.93 -2.29 14.16
C VAL A 23 -8.56 -1.93 14.73
N ALA A 24 -7.69 -1.34 13.91
CA ALA A 24 -6.39 -0.85 14.34
C ALA A 24 -6.54 0.19 15.47
N ASN A 25 -5.79 0.00 16.55
CA ASN A 25 -6.00 0.76 17.78
C ASN A 25 -4.71 1.29 18.41
N TYR A 26 -3.56 1.19 17.71
CA TYR A 26 -2.26 1.66 18.18
C TYR A 26 -2.14 3.18 18.16
N ILE A 27 -2.99 3.87 17.38
CA ILE A 27 -3.22 5.31 17.48
C ILE A 27 -4.71 5.60 17.70
N PRO A 28 -5.06 6.63 18.51
CA PRO A 28 -6.46 6.99 18.76
C PRO A 28 -7.30 7.23 17.50
N ALA A 29 -6.74 7.93 16.51
CA ALA A 29 -7.48 8.32 15.31
C ALA A 29 -7.98 7.14 14.45
N LEU A 30 -7.30 5.98 14.50
CA LEU A 30 -7.74 4.79 13.76
C LEU A 30 -8.90 4.03 14.43
N LYS A 31 -9.18 4.30 15.72
CA LYS A 31 -10.30 3.65 16.43
C LYS A 31 -11.67 4.21 16.05
N GLU A 32 -11.70 5.37 15.40
CA GLU A 32 -12.94 6.13 15.15
C GLU A 32 -13.67 5.68 13.88
N VAL A 33 -13.09 4.74 13.12
CA VAL A 33 -13.72 4.20 11.91
C VAL A 33 -14.86 3.24 12.28
N ASN A 34 -15.90 3.21 11.44
CA ASN A 34 -16.98 2.25 11.62
C ASN A 34 -16.47 0.85 11.26
N ALA A 35 -16.39 -0.03 12.24
CA ALA A 35 -15.80 -1.36 12.09
C ALA A 35 -16.53 -2.22 11.03
N ASP A 36 -17.84 -2.01 10.86
CA ASP A 36 -18.71 -2.77 9.97
C ASP A 36 -18.70 -2.28 8.52
N ASP A 37 -17.90 -1.24 8.21
CA ASP A 37 -17.77 -0.78 6.83
C ASP A 37 -17.17 -1.88 5.95
N PHE A 38 -17.74 -2.00 4.76
CA PHE A 38 -17.17 -2.76 3.66
C PHE A 38 -17.31 -1.99 2.37
N ALA A 39 -16.29 -2.10 1.52
CA ALA A 39 -16.37 -1.66 0.13
C ALA A 39 -15.44 -2.47 -0.76
N MET A 40 -15.81 -2.60 -2.03
CA MET A 40 -14.95 -3.17 -3.05
C MET A 40 -15.17 -2.46 -4.39
N SER A 41 -14.06 -2.14 -5.06
CA SER A 41 -14.03 -1.45 -6.35
C SER A 41 -13.11 -2.21 -7.32
N ILE A 42 -13.59 -2.46 -8.53
CA ILE A 42 -12.84 -3.03 -9.65
C ILE A 42 -12.77 -2.00 -10.76
N HIS A 43 -11.56 -1.66 -11.21
CA HIS A 43 -11.35 -0.75 -12.33
C HIS A 43 -10.62 -1.47 -13.46
N LEU A 44 -11.24 -1.51 -14.64
CA LEU A 44 -10.66 -2.10 -15.84
C LEU A 44 -9.76 -1.10 -16.57
N LEU A 45 -8.88 -1.63 -17.42
CA LEU A 45 -8.01 -0.78 -18.26
C LEU A 45 -8.78 0.10 -19.25
N ASP A 46 -9.99 -0.29 -19.66
CA ASP A 46 -10.83 0.51 -20.55
C ASP A 46 -11.52 1.70 -19.85
N GLY A 47 -11.38 1.82 -18.53
CA GLY A 47 -11.99 2.86 -17.72
C GLY A 47 -13.33 2.49 -17.09
N THR A 48 -13.87 1.31 -17.38
CA THR A 48 -15.08 0.79 -16.73
C THR A 48 -14.79 0.47 -15.26
N SER A 49 -15.69 0.87 -14.36
CA SER A 49 -15.63 0.54 -12.94
C SER A 49 -16.85 -0.26 -12.48
N TYR A 50 -16.65 -1.10 -11.47
CA TYR A 50 -17.69 -1.86 -10.77
C TYR A 50 -17.46 -1.70 -9.29
N ASN A 51 -18.52 -1.42 -8.53
CA ASN A 51 -18.43 -0.98 -7.15
C ASN A 51 -19.52 -1.63 -6.30
N ILE A 52 -19.21 -1.88 -5.02
CA ILE A 52 -20.17 -2.36 -4.02
C ILE A 52 -19.82 -1.81 -2.63
N GLY A 53 -20.84 -1.65 -1.77
CA GLY A 53 -20.68 -1.15 -0.41
C GLY A 53 -20.35 0.34 -0.34
N SER A 54 -19.61 0.76 0.68
CA SER A 54 -19.24 2.17 0.94
C SER A 54 -18.04 2.63 0.10
N TYR A 55 -18.02 2.32 -1.20
CA TYR A 55 -16.84 2.49 -2.08
C TYR A 55 -16.32 3.92 -2.23
N ASN A 56 -17.16 4.91 -1.98
CA ASN A 56 -16.81 6.33 -1.99
C ASN A 56 -16.35 6.87 -0.63
N LYS A 57 -16.48 6.10 0.45
CA LYS A 57 -16.03 6.51 1.78
C LYS A 57 -14.50 6.51 1.80
N LYS A 58 -13.92 7.63 2.21
CA LYS A 58 -12.47 7.78 2.31
C LYS A 58 -11.96 7.17 3.61
N PHE A 59 -10.79 6.53 3.52
CA PHE A 59 -10.03 6.03 4.66
C PHE A 59 -8.55 6.32 4.47
N SER A 60 -7.79 6.24 5.56
CA SER A 60 -6.34 6.45 5.51
C SER A 60 -5.68 5.25 4.82
N ILE A 61 -4.95 5.52 3.73
CA ILE A 61 -4.35 4.46 2.90
C ILE A 61 -3.17 3.76 3.60
N GLN A 62 -2.59 4.39 4.63
CA GLN A 62 -1.56 3.80 5.48
C GLN A 62 -0.43 3.19 4.64
N SER A 63 -0.07 1.92 4.89
CA SER A 63 1.03 1.25 4.19
C SER A 63 0.79 1.00 2.69
N ILE A 64 -0.41 1.24 2.14
CA ILE A 64 -0.63 1.24 0.69
C ILE A 64 0.18 2.36 0.03
N SER A 65 0.39 3.48 0.75
CA SER A 65 1.19 4.62 0.26
C SER A 65 2.61 4.23 -0.17
N LYS A 66 3.16 3.15 0.41
CA LYS A 66 4.49 2.63 0.13
C LYS A 66 4.64 2.18 -1.33
N VAL A 67 3.55 1.76 -1.98
CA VAL A 67 3.55 1.39 -3.39
C VAL A 67 3.93 2.61 -4.24
N PHE A 68 3.30 3.76 -3.97
CA PHE A 68 3.54 4.99 -4.73
C PHE A 68 4.96 5.53 -4.50
N THR A 69 5.41 5.63 -3.24
CA THR A 69 6.74 6.15 -2.93
C THR A 69 7.84 5.23 -3.46
N PHE A 70 7.63 3.91 -3.43
CA PHE A 70 8.55 2.96 -4.05
C PHE A 70 8.58 3.09 -5.58
N SER A 71 7.44 3.23 -6.24
CA SER A 71 7.39 3.47 -7.69
C SER A 71 8.17 4.72 -8.07
N MET A 72 7.97 5.84 -7.38
CA MET A 72 8.72 7.08 -7.62
C MET A 72 10.23 6.88 -7.41
N ALA A 73 10.64 6.28 -6.29
CA ALA A 73 12.05 6.07 -5.98
C ALA A 73 12.71 5.10 -6.98
N LEU A 74 12.00 4.05 -7.41
CA LEU A 74 12.49 3.08 -8.38
C LEU A 74 12.64 3.70 -9.77
N GLU A 75 11.77 4.64 -10.15
CA GLU A 75 11.92 5.38 -11.39
C GLU A 75 13.19 6.25 -11.35
N ILE A 76 13.34 7.08 -10.31
CA ILE A 76 14.45 8.03 -10.13
C ILE A 76 15.80 7.32 -9.99
N TYR A 77 15.89 6.33 -9.10
CA TYR A 77 17.17 5.75 -8.70
C TYR A 77 17.46 4.40 -9.39
N SER A 78 16.44 3.74 -9.94
CA SER A 78 16.58 2.43 -10.59
C SER A 78 17.38 1.46 -9.71
N LYS A 79 18.37 0.75 -10.27
CA LYS A 79 19.23 -0.20 -9.54
C LYS A 79 19.99 0.42 -8.35
N LYS A 80 20.22 1.74 -8.33
CA LYS A 80 20.92 2.40 -7.20
C LYS A 80 20.12 2.33 -5.90
N LEU A 81 18.78 2.22 -5.98
CA LEU A 81 17.91 2.05 -4.82
C LEU A 81 18.26 0.77 -4.04
N TYR A 82 18.67 -0.28 -4.74
CA TYR A 82 18.98 -1.58 -4.14
C TYR A 82 20.25 -1.61 -3.27
N LYS A 83 21.04 -0.55 -3.29
CA LYS A 83 22.14 -0.37 -2.33
C LYS A 83 21.64 0.04 -0.94
N ARG A 84 20.39 0.52 -0.85
CA ARG A 84 19.80 1.09 0.37
C ARG A 84 18.61 0.29 0.89
N VAL A 85 17.86 -0.37 0.02
CA VAL A 85 16.75 -1.25 0.37
C VAL A 85 16.69 -2.41 -0.62
N TRP A 86 16.62 -3.64 -0.11
CA TRP A 86 16.61 -4.84 -0.95
C TRP A 86 15.20 -5.14 -1.50
N HIS A 87 14.96 -6.38 -1.93
CA HIS A 87 13.74 -6.80 -2.61
C HIS A 87 13.30 -8.23 -2.25
N GLU A 88 13.66 -8.70 -1.06
CA GLU A 88 13.32 -10.05 -0.58
C GLU A 88 12.31 -9.96 0.57
N PRO A 89 11.44 -10.98 0.76
CA PRO A 89 10.64 -11.06 1.97
C PRO A 89 11.53 -11.15 3.21
N SER A 90 10.95 -10.79 4.35
CA SER A 90 11.55 -11.09 5.64
C SER A 90 11.00 -12.40 6.18
N GLY A 91 11.87 -13.27 6.71
CA GLY A 91 11.47 -14.43 7.51
C GLY A 91 11.23 -14.10 9.00
N ASN A 92 11.46 -12.85 9.40
CA ASN A 92 11.19 -12.33 10.74
C ASN A 92 9.99 -11.37 10.69
N PRO A 93 9.39 -11.02 11.84
CA PRO A 93 8.34 -10.01 11.87
C PRO A 93 8.77 -8.74 11.13
N PHE A 94 7.87 -8.17 10.34
CA PHE A 94 8.12 -7.02 9.44
C PHE A 94 8.77 -5.77 10.07
N ASN A 95 8.86 -5.74 11.39
CA ASN A 95 9.30 -4.63 12.21
C ASN A 95 10.42 -5.03 13.19
N SER A 96 11.12 -6.14 12.90
CA SER A 96 12.26 -6.66 13.66
C SER A 96 13.47 -5.73 13.58
N LEU A 97 13.90 -5.22 14.75
CA LEU A 97 15.15 -4.43 14.86
C LEU A 97 16.39 -5.33 14.77
N VAL A 98 16.31 -6.56 15.30
CA VAL A 98 17.42 -7.52 15.32
C VAL A 98 17.86 -7.87 13.89
N GLN A 99 16.91 -8.16 13.01
CA GLN A 99 17.23 -8.43 11.61
C GLN A 99 17.86 -7.21 10.94
N LEU A 100 17.31 -6.02 11.19
CA LEU A 100 17.80 -4.78 10.60
C LEU A 100 19.22 -4.45 11.07
N GLU A 101 19.56 -4.76 12.32
CA GLU A 101 20.92 -4.65 12.85
C GLU A 101 21.89 -5.63 12.18
N TYR A 102 21.50 -6.91 12.09
CA TYR A 102 22.30 -7.94 11.41
C TYR A 102 22.57 -7.59 9.94
N GLU A 103 21.59 -7.00 9.26
CA GLU A 103 21.67 -6.55 7.88
C GLU A 103 22.29 -5.15 7.74
N LYS A 104 22.96 -4.66 8.80
CA LYS A 104 23.69 -3.38 8.83
C LYS A 104 22.84 -2.20 8.36
N GLY A 105 21.60 -2.17 8.83
CA GLY A 105 20.66 -1.09 8.55
C GLY A 105 20.09 -1.09 7.14
N ILE A 106 20.27 -2.14 6.33
CA ILE A 106 19.68 -2.27 4.99
C ILE A 106 18.38 -3.08 5.10
N PRO A 107 17.20 -2.47 4.89
CA PRO A 107 15.93 -3.19 4.98
C PRO A 107 15.72 -4.19 3.85
N ARG A 108 15.02 -5.29 4.14
CA ARG A 108 14.77 -6.38 3.20
C ARG A 108 13.98 -6.04 1.96
N ASN A 109 13.01 -5.14 2.07
CA ASN A 109 12.14 -4.74 0.97
C ASN A 109 11.51 -3.38 1.28
N PRO A 110 10.98 -2.66 0.27
CA PRO A 110 10.38 -1.34 0.45
C PRO A 110 9.02 -1.35 1.16
N PHE A 111 8.38 -2.52 1.38
CA PHE A 111 7.02 -2.61 1.90
C PHE A 111 6.92 -2.85 3.41
N ILE A 112 8.02 -3.20 4.05
CA ILE A 112 8.19 -3.06 5.50
C ILE A 112 8.50 -1.59 5.88
N ASN A 113 8.24 -1.22 7.13
CA ASN A 113 8.37 0.18 7.57
C ASN A 113 9.80 0.72 7.37
N ALA A 114 10.81 -0.07 7.73
CA ALA A 114 12.21 0.33 7.56
C ALA A 114 12.54 0.67 6.08
N GLY A 115 12.12 -0.18 5.14
CA GLY A 115 12.35 0.04 3.72
C GLY A 115 11.56 1.21 3.16
N ALA A 116 10.33 1.41 3.62
CA ALA A 116 9.54 2.58 3.25
C ALA A 116 10.16 3.88 3.77
N ILE A 117 10.67 3.91 5.00
CA ILE A 117 11.37 5.08 5.56
C ILE A 117 12.64 5.38 4.75
N VAL A 118 13.42 4.37 4.37
CA VAL A 118 14.59 4.54 3.48
C VAL A 118 14.16 5.06 2.10
N THR A 119 13.07 4.53 1.55
CA THR A 119 12.50 4.99 0.28
C THR A 119 12.11 6.47 0.37
N THR A 120 11.42 6.88 1.43
CA THR A 120 11.09 8.28 1.69
C THR A 120 12.34 9.15 1.87
N ASP A 121 13.38 8.66 2.53
CA ASP A 121 14.66 9.37 2.65
C ASP A 121 15.35 9.57 1.29
N THR A 122 15.23 8.62 0.35
CA THR A 122 15.74 8.80 -1.01
C THR A 122 14.98 9.91 -1.75
N LEU A 123 13.66 9.97 -1.59
CA LEU A 123 12.85 11.04 -2.19
C LEU A 123 13.20 12.41 -1.59
N LEU A 124 13.38 12.49 -0.26
CA LEU A 124 13.84 13.71 0.41
C LEU A 124 15.21 14.16 -0.12
N SER A 125 16.13 13.22 -0.34
CA SER A 125 17.44 13.51 -0.93
C SER A 125 17.34 14.07 -2.35
N HIS A 126 16.34 13.63 -3.12
CA HIS A 126 16.08 14.09 -4.48
C HIS A 126 15.47 15.49 -4.51
N TYR A 127 14.35 15.70 -3.79
CA TYR A 127 13.56 16.94 -3.82
C TYR A 127 14.01 18.00 -2.80
N LYS A 128 14.98 17.68 -1.94
CA LYS A 128 15.73 18.56 -1.02
C LYS A 128 14.98 19.07 0.20
N THR A 129 13.68 19.33 0.11
CA THR A 129 12.87 19.86 1.23
C THR A 129 11.66 18.98 1.51
N GLU A 130 11.14 19.03 2.74
CA GLU A 130 9.95 18.28 3.15
C GLU A 130 8.74 18.64 2.29
N ASP A 131 8.50 19.94 2.10
CA ASP A 131 7.37 20.43 1.31
C ASP A 131 7.43 19.96 -0.14
N LYS A 132 8.58 20.14 -0.81
CA LYS A 132 8.74 19.70 -2.21
C LYS A 132 8.64 18.19 -2.36
N THR A 133 9.13 17.43 -1.37
CA THR A 133 9.06 15.97 -1.41
C THR A 133 7.62 15.50 -1.25
N PHE A 134 6.90 16.04 -0.27
CA PHE A 134 5.51 15.67 -0.07
C PHE A 134 4.62 16.15 -1.23
N GLU A 135 4.83 17.36 -1.74
CA GLU A 135 4.14 17.87 -2.92
C GLU A 135 4.37 16.96 -4.14
N ALA A 136 5.60 16.51 -4.38
CA ALA A 136 5.89 15.57 -5.47
C ALA A 136 5.17 14.22 -5.28
N ILE A 137 5.13 13.69 -4.06
CA ILE A 137 4.39 12.46 -3.74
C ILE A 137 2.89 12.67 -3.98
N ASN A 138 2.33 13.77 -3.49
CA ASN A 138 0.91 14.06 -3.62
C ASN A 138 0.53 14.27 -5.10
N ASN A 139 1.33 15.03 -5.86
CA ASN A 139 1.11 15.24 -7.29
C ASN A 139 1.23 13.95 -8.10
N PHE A 140 2.14 13.04 -7.71
CA PHE A 140 2.22 11.72 -8.34
C PHE A 140 0.92 10.93 -8.14
N ILE A 141 0.39 10.91 -6.91
CA ILE A 141 -0.88 10.22 -6.58
C ILE A 141 -2.08 10.90 -7.24
N ASN A 142 -2.14 12.24 -7.23
CA ASN A 142 -3.22 13.01 -7.84
C ASN A 142 -3.34 12.73 -9.34
N ARG A 143 -2.22 12.60 -10.07
CA ARG A 143 -2.23 12.25 -11.50
C ARG A 143 -2.73 10.83 -11.73
N LEU A 144 -2.38 9.89 -10.86
CA LEU A 144 -2.87 8.51 -10.91
C LEU A 144 -4.38 8.43 -10.63
N CYS A 145 -4.89 9.19 -9.66
CA CYS A 145 -6.30 9.22 -9.29
C CYS A 145 -7.15 10.14 -10.15
N LYS A 146 -6.53 11.09 -10.86
CA LYS A 146 -7.18 12.19 -11.61
C LYS A 146 -7.99 13.13 -10.73
N GLU A 147 -7.70 13.15 -9.44
CA GLU A 147 -8.38 13.95 -8.43
C GLU A 147 -7.38 14.45 -7.39
N LYS A 148 -7.76 15.51 -6.68
CA LYS A 148 -6.96 16.02 -5.56
C LYS A 148 -7.17 15.13 -4.34
N ILE A 149 -6.07 14.55 -3.86
CA ILE A 149 -6.00 13.80 -2.61
C ILE A 149 -5.35 14.70 -1.55
N ASP A 150 -5.94 14.67 -0.36
CA ASP A 150 -5.46 15.36 0.83
C ASP A 150 -5.19 14.32 1.93
N PHE A 151 -4.34 14.69 2.89
CA PHE A 151 -4.06 13.87 4.07
C PHE A 151 -4.91 14.32 5.25
N ASP A 152 -5.19 13.39 6.15
CA ASP A 152 -5.86 13.70 7.41
C ASP A 152 -4.84 14.17 8.45
N GLU A 153 -4.99 15.42 8.90
CA GLU A 153 -4.07 16.04 9.85
C GLU A 153 -4.16 15.39 11.25
N LYS A 154 -5.33 14.89 11.65
CA LYS A 154 -5.53 14.22 12.93
C LYS A 154 -4.79 12.89 12.96
N ILE A 155 -4.89 12.09 11.90
CA ILE A 155 -4.14 10.83 11.74
C ILE A 155 -2.64 11.13 11.68
N TYR A 156 -2.22 12.11 10.89
CA TYR A 156 -0.82 12.51 10.78
C TYR A 156 -0.20 12.89 12.14
N ASN A 157 -0.86 13.78 12.88
CA ASN A 157 -0.41 14.20 14.20
C ASN A 157 -0.44 13.04 15.21
N SER A 158 -1.41 12.14 15.09
CA SER A 158 -1.50 10.96 15.93
C SER A 158 -0.37 9.97 15.65
N GLU A 159 -0.02 9.73 14.39
CA GLU A 159 1.13 8.91 13.99
C GLU A 159 2.45 9.51 14.50
N LEU A 160 2.64 10.82 14.34
CA LEU A 160 3.85 11.51 14.83
C LEU A 160 4.07 11.33 16.33
N LYS A 161 3.01 11.50 17.13
CA LYS A 161 3.08 11.41 18.60
C LYS A 161 3.37 9.99 19.11
N HIS A 162 2.96 8.96 18.37
CA HIS A 162 3.07 7.56 18.81
C HIS A 162 4.08 6.74 17.99
N GLY A 163 4.75 7.38 17.03
CA GLY A 163 5.65 6.76 16.05
C GLY A 163 7.00 6.28 16.56
N PHE A 164 7.14 5.99 17.86
CA PHE A 164 8.41 5.64 18.51
C PHE A 164 9.14 4.48 17.84
N ARG A 165 8.39 3.47 17.38
CA ARG A 165 8.99 2.33 16.68
C ARG A 165 9.64 2.73 15.35
N ASN A 166 8.99 3.63 14.59
CA ASN A 166 9.56 4.14 13.35
C ASN A 166 10.76 5.05 13.62
N GLN A 167 10.76 5.80 14.73
CA GLN A 167 11.94 6.55 15.20
C GLN A 167 13.11 5.63 15.55
N ALA A 168 12.87 4.51 16.22
CA ALA A 168 13.89 3.51 16.52
C ALA A 168 14.47 2.89 15.24
N LEU A 169 13.62 2.48 14.30
CA LEU A 169 14.05 1.96 12.99
C LEU A 169 14.91 3.00 12.25
N ALA A 170 14.45 4.25 12.16
CA ALA A 170 15.18 5.32 11.48
C ALA A 170 16.53 5.62 12.14
N SER A 171 16.58 5.61 13.47
CA SER A 171 17.80 5.84 14.25
C SER A 171 18.83 4.73 14.03
N LEU A 172 18.39 3.47 14.06
CA LEU A 172 19.25 2.32 13.80
C LEU A 172 19.78 2.34 12.36
N MET A 173 18.93 2.62 11.37
CA MET A 173 19.41 2.76 9.99
C MET A 173 20.34 3.96 9.80
N LYS A 174 20.19 5.02 10.60
CA LYS A 174 21.09 6.17 10.57
C LYS A 174 22.46 5.86 11.16
N SER A 175 22.53 5.07 12.25
CA SER A 175 23.83 4.65 12.82
C SER A 175 24.65 3.81 11.84
N PHE A 176 23.98 3.05 10.96
CA PHE A 176 24.61 2.35 9.84
C PHE A 176 24.79 3.17 8.57
N ASN A 177 24.60 4.49 8.63
CA ASN A 177 24.71 5.41 7.50
C ASN A 177 23.73 5.10 6.35
N ASN A 178 22.63 4.39 6.56
CA ASN A 178 21.64 4.21 5.50
C ASN A 178 20.70 5.41 5.40
N ILE A 179 20.17 5.95 6.51
CA ILE A 179 19.41 7.21 6.49
C ILE A 179 20.37 8.39 6.36
N LYS A 180 20.16 9.23 5.34
CA LYS A 180 21.07 10.34 5.00
C LYS A 180 20.57 11.71 5.47
N ASN A 181 19.26 11.88 5.59
CA ASN A 181 18.65 13.14 5.99
C ASN A 181 18.39 13.20 7.52
N PRO A 182 17.97 14.35 8.06
CA PRO A 182 17.44 14.43 9.42
C PRO A 182 16.25 13.48 9.61
N ILE A 183 16.26 12.70 10.69
CA ILE A 183 15.26 11.64 10.93
C ILE A 183 13.85 12.23 11.01
N ASN A 184 13.69 13.34 11.73
CA ASN A 184 12.41 14.02 11.87
C ASN A 184 11.81 14.40 10.51
N LYS A 185 12.62 14.95 9.60
CA LYS A 185 12.16 15.34 8.26
C LYS A 185 11.68 14.15 7.44
N THR A 186 12.46 13.06 7.45
CA THR A 186 12.07 11.81 6.77
C THR A 186 10.78 11.24 7.35
N LEU A 187 10.65 11.23 8.68
CA LEU A 187 9.46 10.67 9.35
C LEU A 187 8.23 11.55 9.16
N ASN A 188 8.36 12.87 9.16
CA ASN A 188 7.26 13.80 8.85
C ASN A 188 6.65 13.44 7.49
N ILE A 189 7.47 13.33 6.44
CA ILE A 189 6.99 12.95 5.09
C ILE A 189 6.37 11.54 5.10
N TYR A 190 7.01 10.59 5.80
CA TYR A 190 6.55 9.21 5.89
C TYR A 190 5.13 9.12 6.50
N PHE A 191 4.93 9.75 7.65
CA PHE A 191 3.62 9.77 8.30
C PHE A 191 2.58 10.54 7.49
N LYS A 192 2.99 11.63 6.83
CA LYS A 192 2.08 12.45 6.02
C LYS A 192 1.53 11.66 4.83
N HIS A 193 2.37 10.92 4.10
CA HIS A 193 1.87 10.10 2.99
C HIS A 193 1.08 8.86 3.45
N CYS A 194 1.34 8.32 4.65
CA CYS A 194 0.49 7.26 5.22
C CYS A 194 -0.90 7.79 5.63
N SER A 195 -1.00 9.08 5.91
CA SER A 195 -2.24 9.75 6.33
C SER A 195 -3.09 10.25 5.16
N LEU A 196 -2.69 9.99 3.90
CA LEU A 196 -3.52 10.30 2.73
C LEU A 196 -4.86 9.57 2.79
N MET A 197 -5.94 10.29 2.47
CA MET A 197 -7.32 9.80 2.55
C MET A 197 -7.87 9.52 1.17
N MET A 198 -8.18 8.24 0.88
CA MET A 198 -8.68 7.82 -0.43
C MET A 198 -9.85 6.85 -0.27
N SER A 199 -10.74 6.83 -1.25
CA SER A 199 -11.80 5.82 -1.37
C SER A 199 -11.32 4.54 -2.08
N CYS A 200 -12.12 3.48 -2.06
CA CYS A 200 -11.80 2.27 -2.84
C CYS A 200 -11.74 2.56 -4.34
N GLU A 201 -12.64 3.40 -4.85
CA GLU A 201 -12.67 3.81 -6.25
C GLU A 201 -11.40 4.57 -6.64
N GLN A 202 -10.99 5.53 -5.82
CA GLN A 202 -9.76 6.31 -6.03
C GLN A 202 -8.51 5.41 -5.97
N LEU A 203 -8.45 4.48 -5.02
CA LEU A 203 -7.33 3.54 -4.90
C LEU A 203 -7.26 2.56 -6.07
N ALA A 204 -8.38 1.97 -6.49
CA ALA A 204 -8.43 1.08 -7.65
C ALA A 204 -7.97 1.82 -8.91
N THR A 205 -8.48 3.05 -9.14
CA THR A 205 -8.03 3.92 -10.24
C THR A 205 -6.52 4.16 -10.19
N SER A 206 -6.00 4.52 -9.02
CA SER A 206 -4.58 4.88 -8.84
C SER A 206 -3.59 3.76 -9.13
N MET A 207 -4.08 2.51 -9.15
CA MET A 207 -3.27 1.31 -9.34
C MET A 207 -3.31 0.78 -10.78
N LEU A 208 -4.14 1.35 -11.66
CA LEU A 208 -4.29 0.91 -13.06
C LEU A 208 -2.97 0.94 -13.83
N TYR A 209 -2.06 1.88 -13.54
CA TYR A 209 -0.75 1.92 -14.18
C TYR A 209 0.03 0.63 -13.96
N LEU A 210 -0.06 0.00 -12.77
CA LEU A 210 0.63 -1.26 -12.49
C LEU A 210 0.00 -2.45 -13.22
N ALA A 211 -1.32 -2.43 -13.40
CA ALA A 211 -2.02 -3.41 -14.23
C ALA A 211 -1.62 -3.27 -15.71
N ASN A 212 -1.32 -2.04 -16.16
CA ASN A 212 -0.95 -1.71 -17.53
C ASN A 212 0.57 -1.41 -17.68
N HIS A 213 1.41 -2.22 -17.04
CA HIS A 213 2.87 -2.23 -17.24
C HIS A 213 3.58 -0.87 -17.04
N GLY A 214 3.07 -0.06 -16.12
CA GLY A 214 3.62 1.22 -15.70
C GLY A 214 3.02 2.44 -16.39
N ILE A 215 1.99 2.25 -17.22
CA ILE A 215 1.43 3.30 -18.08
C ILE A 215 -0.05 3.54 -17.73
N ASP A 216 -0.48 4.80 -17.57
CA ASP A 216 -1.91 5.10 -17.45
C ASP A 216 -2.66 4.61 -18.70
N PRO A 217 -3.67 3.74 -18.57
CA PRO A 217 -4.33 3.19 -19.75
C PRO A 217 -5.14 4.23 -20.53
N LYS A 218 -5.58 5.33 -19.88
CA LYS A 218 -6.37 6.41 -20.48
C LYS A 218 -5.48 7.53 -21.02
N THR A 219 -4.57 8.07 -20.21
CA THR A 219 -3.74 9.23 -20.61
C THR A 219 -2.47 8.85 -21.37
N LYS A 220 -2.09 7.56 -21.34
CA LYS A 220 -0.82 7.03 -21.88
C LYS A 220 0.42 7.60 -21.20
N GLU A 221 0.26 8.28 -20.07
CA GLU A 221 1.37 8.75 -19.26
C GLU A 221 2.19 7.56 -18.73
N ILE A 222 3.51 7.64 -18.86
CA ILE A 222 4.44 6.60 -18.40
C ILE A 222 4.95 6.97 -17.01
N TYR A 223 4.55 6.19 -16.00
CA TYR A 223 5.06 6.33 -14.63
C TYR A 223 6.24 5.40 -14.36
N LEU A 224 6.22 4.21 -14.98
CA LEU A 224 7.26 3.21 -14.93
C LEU A 224 7.37 2.55 -16.31
N ASN A 225 8.56 2.08 -16.67
CA ASN A 225 8.65 1.10 -17.75
C ASN A 225 8.15 -0.28 -17.29
N SER A 226 7.85 -1.16 -18.26
CA SER A 226 7.30 -2.50 -18.00
C SER A 226 8.17 -3.35 -17.05
N SER A 227 9.50 -3.24 -17.14
CA SER A 227 10.42 -3.97 -16.26
C SER A 227 10.29 -3.51 -14.79
N ARG A 228 10.19 -2.19 -14.56
CA ARG A 228 10.03 -1.63 -13.21
C ARG A 228 8.63 -1.93 -12.66
N ALA A 229 7.57 -1.79 -13.47
CA ALA A 229 6.21 -2.16 -13.07
C ALA A 229 6.11 -3.64 -12.66
N LYS A 230 6.76 -4.54 -13.42
CA LYS A 230 6.87 -5.95 -13.04
C LYS A 230 7.50 -6.12 -11.65
N ARG A 231 8.59 -5.40 -11.34
CA ARG A 231 9.26 -5.50 -10.02
C ARG A 231 8.40 -4.99 -8.88
N VAL A 232 7.63 -3.91 -9.09
CA VAL A 232 6.66 -3.43 -8.10
C VAL A 232 5.60 -4.50 -7.83
N ASN A 233 5.01 -5.08 -8.88
CA ASN A 233 4.03 -6.17 -8.74
C ASN A 233 4.65 -7.42 -8.08
N SER A 234 5.88 -7.80 -8.42
CA SER A 234 6.57 -8.91 -7.77
C SER A 234 6.73 -8.68 -6.26
N LEU A 235 7.11 -7.48 -5.84
CA LEU A 235 7.22 -7.14 -4.43
C LEU A 235 5.86 -7.03 -3.73
N MET A 236 4.82 -6.62 -4.44
CA MET A 236 3.46 -6.60 -3.88
C MET A 236 3.01 -8.03 -3.59
N LEU A 237 3.30 -8.97 -4.49
CA LEU A 237 3.02 -10.39 -4.28
C LEU A 237 3.80 -10.95 -3.09
N THR A 238 5.12 -10.72 -3.00
CA THR A 238 5.97 -11.41 -2.02
C THR A 238 6.11 -10.70 -0.68
N CYS A 239 5.86 -9.39 -0.63
CA CYS A 239 6.12 -8.55 0.55
C CYS A 239 4.92 -7.66 0.94
N GLY A 240 3.80 -7.77 0.23
CA GLY A 240 2.70 -6.81 0.32
C GLY A 240 1.79 -6.93 1.53
N HIS A 241 1.78 -8.08 2.22
CA HIS A 241 0.82 -8.39 3.29
C HIS A 241 1.52 -8.75 4.61
N TYR A 242 2.64 -8.08 4.89
CA TYR A 242 3.45 -8.34 6.10
C TYR A 242 3.84 -9.83 6.17
N ASP A 243 3.69 -10.42 7.36
CA ASP A 243 3.97 -11.83 7.63
C ASP A 243 2.90 -12.78 7.01
N ALA A 244 1.90 -12.23 6.31
CA ALA A 244 0.88 -12.99 5.57
C ALA A 244 1.09 -12.98 4.05
N SER A 245 2.22 -12.50 3.52
CA SER A 245 2.41 -12.38 2.06
C SER A 245 2.34 -13.72 1.34
N GLY A 246 2.91 -14.79 1.91
CA GLY A 246 2.80 -16.14 1.35
C GLY A 246 1.37 -16.70 1.41
N ASP A 247 0.68 -16.45 2.53
CA ASP A 247 -0.72 -16.87 2.77
C ASP A 247 -1.68 -16.17 1.79
N PHE A 248 -1.50 -14.87 1.59
CA PHE A 248 -2.25 -14.09 0.59
C PHE A 248 -1.96 -14.59 -0.83
N ALA A 249 -0.70 -14.87 -1.17
CA ALA A 249 -0.36 -15.41 -2.49
C ALA A 249 -0.99 -16.80 -2.73
N PHE A 250 -1.07 -17.64 -1.69
CA PHE A 250 -1.68 -18.96 -1.75
C PHE A 250 -3.20 -18.91 -1.95
N HIS A 251 -3.91 -18.08 -1.18
CA HIS A 251 -5.38 -17.99 -1.25
C HIS A 251 -5.89 -17.09 -2.39
N VAL A 252 -5.27 -15.92 -2.58
CA VAL A 252 -5.75 -14.92 -3.54
C VAL A 252 -5.06 -15.07 -4.90
N GLY A 253 -3.75 -15.30 -4.93
CA GLY A 253 -3.02 -15.48 -6.19
C GLY A 253 -2.86 -14.20 -7.01
N LEU A 254 -2.78 -13.02 -6.37
CA LEU A 254 -2.57 -11.73 -7.03
C LEU A 254 -1.49 -10.89 -6.32
N PRO A 255 -0.73 -10.04 -7.04
CA PRO A 255 0.03 -8.95 -6.43
C PRO A 255 -0.89 -8.02 -5.64
N GLY A 256 -0.60 -7.77 -4.36
CA GLY A 256 -1.39 -6.82 -3.59
C GLY A 256 -0.62 -6.09 -2.49
N LYS A 257 -1.24 -5.09 -1.88
CA LYS A 257 -0.69 -4.38 -0.70
C LYS A 257 -1.82 -4.03 0.25
N SER A 258 -1.64 -4.40 1.52
CA SER A 258 -2.54 -4.00 2.60
C SER A 258 -2.11 -2.73 3.33
N GLY A 259 -3.05 -2.08 4.00
CA GLY A 259 -2.80 -1.05 4.99
C GLY A 259 -3.59 -1.31 6.27
N VAL A 260 -3.03 -0.94 7.41
CA VAL A 260 -3.70 -1.06 8.73
C VAL A 260 -4.97 -0.20 8.85
N GLY A 261 -5.23 0.68 7.88
CA GLY A 261 -6.52 1.35 7.74
C GLY A 261 -7.65 0.40 7.35
N GLY A 262 -7.37 -0.82 6.91
CA GLY A 262 -8.37 -1.81 6.46
C GLY A 262 -8.45 -1.97 4.94
N GLY A 263 -7.66 -1.19 4.19
CA GLY A 263 -7.59 -1.28 2.73
C GLY A 263 -6.65 -2.39 2.24
N ILE A 264 -7.01 -3.00 1.12
CA ILE A 264 -6.14 -3.86 0.31
C ILE A 264 -6.29 -3.44 -1.15
N VAL A 265 -5.16 -3.27 -1.85
CA VAL A 265 -5.15 -3.17 -3.32
C VAL A 265 -4.64 -4.47 -3.92
N ALA A 266 -5.18 -4.89 -5.06
CA ALA A 266 -4.73 -6.06 -5.81
C ALA A 266 -4.70 -5.77 -7.32
N ILE A 267 -3.74 -6.36 -8.02
CA ILE A 267 -3.50 -6.13 -9.45
C ILE A 267 -3.77 -7.41 -10.22
N VAL A 268 -4.63 -7.35 -11.25
CA VAL A 268 -4.72 -8.39 -12.28
C VAL A 268 -3.98 -7.86 -13.52
N PRO A 269 -2.75 -8.33 -13.79
CA PRO A 269 -1.96 -7.81 -14.90
C PRO A 269 -2.70 -7.84 -16.23
N LYS A 270 -2.57 -6.76 -17.00
CA LYS A 270 -3.22 -6.51 -18.29
C LYS A 270 -4.75 -6.44 -18.27
N LYS A 271 -5.39 -6.41 -17.10
CA LYS A 271 -6.86 -6.39 -17.01
C LYS A 271 -7.42 -5.30 -16.11
N MET A 272 -7.00 -5.26 -14.85
CA MET A 272 -7.68 -4.42 -13.86
C MET A 272 -6.85 -4.19 -12.61
N ALA A 273 -7.26 -3.20 -11.85
CA ALA A 273 -6.88 -3.01 -10.46
C ALA A 273 -8.12 -3.10 -9.57
N ILE A 274 -7.93 -3.61 -8.36
CA ILE A 274 -8.99 -3.87 -7.40
C ILE A 274 -8.60 -3.20 -6.09
N CYS A 275 -9.56 -2.60 -5.40
CA CYS A 275 -9.41 -2.18 -4.02
C CYS A 275 -10.56 -2.76 -3.19
N VAL A 276 -10.23 -3.25 -1.99
CA VAL A 276 -11.20 -3.66 -0.98
C VAL A 276 -10.90 -2.91 0.31
N TYR A 277 -11.94 -2.52 1.04
CA TYR A 277 -11.84 -1.90 2.35
C TYR A 277 -12.73 -2.65 3.34
N SER A 278 -12.14 -3.11 4.44
CA SER A 278 -12.87 -3.50 5.64
C SER A 278 -11.96 -3.29 6.86
N PRO A 279 -12.37 -2.47 7.86
CA PRO A 279 -11.47 -2.03 8.93
C PRO A 279 -10.94 -3.11 9.87
N ARG A 280 -11.68 -4.20 10.07
CA ARG A 280 -11.27 -5.25 11.01
C ARG A 280 -10.09 -6.04 10.44
N LEU A 281 -8.99 -6.01 11.18
CA LEU A 281 -7.76 -6.70 10.86
C LEU A 281 -7.69 -8.06 11.56
N ASN A 282 -7.12 -9.04 10.87
CA ASN A 282 -6.72 -10.31 11.47
C ASN A 282 -5.46 -10.14 12.34
N SER A 283 -4.99 -11.23 12.95
CA SER A 283 -3.81 -11.23 13.83
C SER A 283 -2.51 -10.82 13.14
N LYS A 284 -2.45 -10.87 11.80
CA LYS A 284 -1.31 -10.46 10.99
C LYS A 284 -1.40 -9.00 10.49
N GLY A 285 -2.44 -8.26 10.89
CA GLY A 285 -2.61 -6.85 10.55
C GLY A 285 -3.18 -6.57 9.15
N ASN A 286 -3.82 -7.57 8.52
CA ASN A 286 -4.48 -7.44 7.22
C ASN A 286 -6.00 -7.47 7.39
N SER A 287 -6.73 -6.76 6.52
CA SER A 287 -8.20 -6.80 6.52
C SER A 287 -8.70 -8.23 6.33
N HIS A 288 -9.44 -8.75 7.32
CA HIS A 288 -9.91 -10.14 7.31
C HIS A 288 -10.94 -10.37 6.19
N ALA A 289 -12.07 -9.68 6.28
CA ALA A 289 -13.11 -9.74 5.25
C ALA A 289 -12.61 -9.27 3.88
N GLY A 290 -11.70 -8.29 3.86
CA GLY A 290 -11.10 -7.82 2.61
C GLY A 290 -10.27 -8.87 1.89
N THR A 291 -9.52 -9.69 2.64
CA THR A 291 -8.74 -10.80 2.07
C THR A 291 -9.68 -11.91 1.57
N LYS A 292 -10.73 -12.22 2.33
CA LYS A 292 -11.73 -13.22 1.93
C LYS A 292 -12.49 -12.81 0.66
N ALA A 293 -12.86 -11.54 0.55
CA ALA A 293 -13.50 -11.00 -0.65
C ALA A 293 -12.62 -11.17 -1.91
N LEU A 294 -11.30 -10.94 -1.78
CA LEU A 294 -10.36 -11.13 -2.89
C LEU A 294 -10.18 -12.62 -3.26
N GLU A 295 -10.15 -13.52 -2.28
CA GLU A 295 -10.12 -14.97 -2.53
C GLU A 295 -11.39 -15.44 -3.28
N LEU A 296 -12.57 -14.97 -2.85
CA LEU A 296 -13.83 -15.27 -3.53
C LEU A 296 -13.85 -14.69 -4.95
N PHE A 297 -13.32 -13.48 -5.14
CA PHE A 297 -13.19 -12.86 -6.45
C PHE A 297 -12.34 -13.72 -7.40
N THR A 298 -11.15 -14.15 -6.99
CA THR A 298 -10.28 -14.95 -7.87
C THR A 298 -10.85 -16.35 -8.11
N SER A 299 -11.54 -16.93 -7.13
CA SER A 299 -12.25 -18.21 -7.27
C SER A 299 -13.39 -18.15 -8.30
N LYS A 300 -14.23 -17.10 -8.22
CA LYS A 300 -15.38 -16.91 -9.13
C LYS A 300 -14.94 -16.52 -10.54
N THR A 301 -13.93 -15.67 -10.66
CA THR A 301 -13.47 -15.13 -11.96
C THR A 301 -12.40 -16.00 -12.63
N LYS A 302 -11.76 -16.91 -11.89
CA LYS A 302 -10.57 -17.66 -12.29
C LYS A 302 -9.40 -16.74 -12.69
N LEU A 303 -9.37 -15.52 -12.16
CA LEU A 303 -8.29 -14.56 -12.39
C LEU A 303 -7.24 -14.70 -11.28
N SER A 304 -6.25 -15.53 -11.55
CA SER A 304 -5.03 -15.70 -10.76
C SER A 304 -3.82 -15.44 -11.67
N ILE A 305 -2.66 -15.09 -11.10
CA ILE A 305 -1.40 -15.06 -11.87
C ILE A 305 -0.69 -16.43 -11.93
N PHE A 306 -1.25 -17.44 -11.28
CA PHE A 306 -0.80 -18.84 -11.25
C PHE A 306 -1.75 -19.72 -12.05
#